data_AF-A0A8I2FVI3-F1
#
_entry.id   AF-A0A8I2FVI3-F1
#
_cell.length_a   1.000
_cell.length_b   1.000
_cell.length_c   1.000
_cell.angle_alpha   90.00
_cell.angle_beta   90.00
_cell.angle_gamma   90.00
#
_symmetry.space_group_name_H-M   'P 1'
#
loop_
_entity.id
_entity.type
_entity.pdbx_description
1 polymer ?
#
loop_
_entity_poly.entity_id
_entity_poly.type
_entity_poly.pdbx_seq_one_letter_code
_entity_poly.pdbx_strand_id
1 'polypeptide(L)'
;MSYLSILLYILCLSVGMGTIILSYRMVKTYRVSYLSHYLYFLITYNILGFLKLLLTYLAPKLFDGLSLETLCSIHQLLLFFVFPLVPICIYFFVKFITGFLDRDLPGVFKKGYILFWAIMCLGFAMGIKFLMETKDAKLINIIYLLSLVAIIIILTLTFIKILFFTRKLADKDKQKAIKTFGFIYLFCFVCYVVTLIYFSDPYSGSFLEHFLLFSLNLPPLFYLKGFLKKYYLDHPVQMDKEPNWESIFSEYKISNREGEIMRLLFAGKSNKDIEEELFISIKTVKNHIFHIYQKLKVKNRIQFINLIRNFPGKR
;
A
#
# COMPACT_ATOMS: atom_id res chain seq x y z
N MET A 1 -19.40 -18.27 22.06
CA MET A 1 -18.75 -16.96 21.75
C MET A 1 -19.63 -15.81 22.25
N SER A 2 -19.07 -14.71 22.75
CA SER A 2 -19.87 -13.50 23.02
C SER A 2 -20.05 -12.69 21.73
N TYR A 3 -21.26 -12.19 21.46
CA TYR A 3 -21.55 -11.35 20.29
C TYR A 3 -20.62 -10.12 20.18
N LEU A 4 -20.22 -9.56 21.33
CA LEU A 4 -19.27 -8.46 21.41
C LEU A 4 -17.92 -8.82 20.75
N SER A 5 -17.41 -10.02 20.98
CA SER A 5 -16.13 -10.42 20.41
C SER A 5 -16.19 -10.55 18.88
N ILE A 6 -17.29 -11.08 18.33
CA ILE A 6 -17.52 -11.15 16.88
C ILE A 6 -17.55 -9.75 16.26
N LEU A 7 -18.28 -8.81 16.88
CA LEU A 7 -18.36 -7.41 16.42
C LEU A 7 -16.98 -6.75 16.38
N LEU A 8 -16.15 -6.99 17.39
CA LEU A 8 -14.79 -6.47 17.45
C LEU A 8 -13.91 -7.03 16.32
N TYR A 9 -14.00 -8.31 15.97
CA TYR A 9 -13.25 -8.85 14.83
C TYR A 9 -13.77 -8.37 13.47
N ILE A 10 -15.09 -8.17 13.33
CA ILE A 10 -15.67 -7.53 12.13
C ILE A 10 -15.12 -6.11 11.97
N LEU A 11 -14.94 -5.36 13.08
CA LEU A 11 -14.31 -4.05 13.06
C LEU A 11 -12.86 -4.12 12.52
N CYS A 12 -12.05 -5.09 12.97
CA CYS A 12 -10.68 -5.29 12.45
C CYS A 12 -10.66 -5.49 10.93
N LEU A 13 -11.52 -6.38 10.42
CA LEU A 13 -11.62 -6.65 8.98
C LEU A 13 -12.11 -5.42 8.21
N SER A 14 -13.02 -4.65 8.80
CA SER A 14 -13.53 -3.40 8.21
C SER A 14 -12.45 -2.33 8.09
N VAL A 15 -11.59 -2.19 9.11
CA VAL A 15 -10.41 -1.31 9.06
C VAL A 15 -9.47 -1.75 7.94
N GLY A 16 -9.17 -3.05 7.87
CA GLY A 16 -8.38 -3.65 6.82
C GLY A 16 -8.90 -3.34 5.41
N MET A 17 -10.19 -3.60 5.18
CA MET A 17 -10.86 -3.29 3.91
C MET A 17 -10.84 -1.78 3.60
N GLY A 18 -10.99 -0.94 4.61
CA GLY A 18 -10.87 0.52 4.48
C GLY A 18 -9.51 0.96 3.93
N THR A 19 -8.41 0.32 4.36
CA THR A 19 -7.06 0.61 3.83
C THR A 19 -6.94 0.25 2.34
N ILE A 20 -7.51 -0.89 1.92
CA ILE A 20 -7.52 -1.33 0.52
C ILE A 20 -8.32 -0.37 -0.34
N ILE A 21 -9.54 -0.02 0.07
CA ILE A 21 -10.42 0.90 -0.65
C ILE A 21 -9.75 2.27 -0.80
N LEU A 22 -9.15 2.79 0.27
CA LEU A 22 -8.48 4.08 0.25
C LEU A 22 -7.27 4.07 -0.70
N SER A 23 -6.45 3.02 -0.66
CA SER A 23 -5.32 2.85 -1.57
C SER A 23 -5.75 2.71 -3.03
N TYR A 24 -6.80 1.93 -3.31
CA TYR A 24 -7.38 1.81 -4.65
C TYR A 24 -7.85 3.16 -5.21
N ARG A 25 -8.52 3.98 -4.38
CA ARG A 25 -8.91 5.35 -4.75
C ARG A 25 -7.69 6.20 -5.08
N MET A 26 -6.60 6.07 -4.33
CA MET A 26 -5.34 6.78 -4.62
C MET A 26 -4.74 6.34 -5.96
N VAL A 27 -4.69 5.04 -6.25
CA VAL A 27 -4.23 4.51 -7.56
C VAL A 27 -5.03 5.13 -8.72
N LYS A 28 -6.36 5.12 -8.62
CA LYS A 28 -7.23 5.69 -9.66
C LYS A 28 -7.09 7.21 -9.80
N THR A 29 -6.80 7.91 -8.70
CA THR A 29 -6.71 9.38 -8.68
C THR A 29 -5.38 9.86 -9.21
N TYR A 30 -4.28 9.38 -8.64
CA TYR A 30 -2.93 9.88 -8.95
C TYR A 30 -2.25 9.14 -10.11
N ARG A 31 -2.69 7.92 -10.45
CA ARG A 31 -2.16 7.08 -11.55
C ARG A 31 -0.63 6.93 -11.57
N VAL A 32 0.00 7.00 -10.41
CA VAL A 32 1.44 6.77 -10.27
C VAL A 32 1.70 5.28 -10.09
N SER A 33 2.69 4.75 -10.82
CA SER A 33 2.98 3.31 -10.90
C SER A 33 3.18 2.66 -9.53
N TYR A 34 3.93 3.32 -8.63
CA TYR A 34 4.26 2.78 -7.31
C TYR A 34 3.05 2.60 -6.37
N LEU A 35 1.96 3.35 -6.57
CA LEU A 35 0.76 3.22 -5.75
C LEU A 35 0.06 1.87 -5.97
N SER A 36 0.18 1.31 -7.17
CA SER A 36 -0.36 -0.02 -7.46
C SER A 36 0.37 -1.09 -6.63
N HIS A 37 1.68 -0.94 -6.43
CA HIS A 37 2.44 -1.84 -5.57
C HIS A 37 2.06 -1.68 -4.10
N TYR A 38 1.74 -0.46 -3.64
CA TYR A 38 1.24 -0.27 -2.28
C TYR A 38 -0.14 -0.91 -2.08
N LEU A 39 -1.03 -0.82 -3.08
CA LEU A 39 -2.31 -1.53 -3.07
C LEU A 39 -2.11 -3.05 -2.98
N TYR A 40 -1.24 -3.63 -3.81
CA TYR A 40 -0.96 -5.07 -3.76
C TYR A 40 -0.37 -5.50 -2.42
N PHE A 41 0.55 -4.70 -1.86
CA PHE A 41 1.06 -4.90 -0.51
C PHE A 41 -0.08 -4.96 0.51
N LEU A 42 -0.98 -3.97 0.52
CA LEU A 42 -2.11 -3.93 1.47
C LEU A 42 -3.06 -5.11 1.28
N ILE A 43 -3.33 -5.54 0.05
CA ILE A 43 -4.15 -6.73 -0.22
C ILE A 43 -3.49 -7.96 0.41
N THR A 44 -2.21 -8.21 0.11
CA THR A 44 -1.50 -9.39 0.65
C THR A 44 -1.33 -9.32 2.17
N TYR A 45 -1.10 -8.13 2.72
CA TYR A 45 -1.00 -7.89 4.16
C TYR A 45 -2.31 -8.20 4.88
N ASN A 46 -3.44 -7.76 4.32
CA ASN A 46 -4.76 -8.04 4.89
C ASN A 46 -5.14 -9.51 4.78
N ILE A 47 -4.75 -10.21 3.71
CA ILE A 47 -4.92 -11.66 3.60
C ILE A 47 -4.12 -12.36 4.71
N LEU A 48 -2.86 -11.98 4.93
CA LEU A 48 -2.04 -12.50 6.02
C LEU A 48 -2.68 -12.24 7.40
N GLY A 49 -3.18 -11.03 7.62
CA GLY A 49 -3.87 -10.67 8.86
C GLY A 49 -5.17 -11.46 9.07
N PHE A 50 -5.92 -11.71 8.00
CA PHE A 50 -7.12 -12.56 8.03
C PHE A 50 -6.77 -14.01 8.35
N LEU A 51 -5.75 -14.58 7.71
CA LEU A 51 -5.28 -15.94 7.99
C LEU A 51 -4.82 -16.08 9.44
N LYS A 52 -4.10 -15.08 9.96
CA LYS A 52 -3.73 -15.04 11.38
C LYS A 52 -4.96 -15.01 12.28
N LEU A 53 -5.90 -14.09 12.06
CA LEU A 53 -7.16 -14.01 12.81
C LEU A 53 -7.94 -15.33 12.78
N LEU A 54 -7.99 -15.97 11.61
CA LEU A 54 -8.61 -17.28 11.42
C LEU A 54 -7.93 -18.34 12.29
N LEU A 55 -6.59 -18.36 12.29
CA LEU A 55 -5.75 -19.30 13.04
C LEU A 55 -5.85 -19.14 14.56
N THR A 56 -5.68 -17.92 15.09
CA THR A 56 -5.59 -17.67 16.53
C THR A 56 -6.93 -17.55 17.22
N TYR A 57 -7.98 -17.13 16.52
CA TYR A 57 -9.27 -16.82 17.16
C TYR A 57 -10.44 -17.67 16.64
N LEU A 58 -10.63 -17.76 15.33
CA LEU A 58 -11.80 -18.44 14.77
C LEU A 58 -11.68 -19.96 14.83
N ALA A 59 -10.54 -20.54 14.45
CA ALA A 59 -10.39 -22.00 14.37
C ALA A 59 -10.61 -22.70 15.73
N PRO A 60 -10.01 -22.29 16.86
CA PRO A 60 -10.23 -22.95 18.15
C PRO A 60 -11.69 -22.90 18.63
N LYS A 61 -12.45 -21.89 18.19
CA LYS A 61 -13.83 -21.64 18.63
C LYS A 61 -14.91 -22.12 17.66
N LEU A 62 -14.60 -22.20 16.37
CA LEU A 62 -15.48 -22.77 15.35
C LEU A 62 -15.45 -24.30 15.38
N PHE A 63 -14.32 -24.87 15.79
CA PHE A 63 -14.09 -26.30 15.87
C PHE A 63 -14.02 -26.81 17.31
N ASP A 64 -14.86 -26.23 18.17
CA ASP A 64 -14.99 -26.63 19.56
C ASP A 64 -15.41 -28.12 19.60
N GLY A 65 -14.60 -28.97 20.25
CA GLY A 65 -14.78 -30.43 20.27
C GLY A 65 -13.93 -31.26 19.29
N LEU A 66 -13.11 -30.63 18.42
CA LEU A 66 -12.08 -31.37 17.68
C LEU A 66 -10.94 -31.81 18.61
N SER A 67 -10.31 -32.95 18.30
CA SER A 67 -9.11 -33.38 19.00
C SER A 67 -7.99 -32.34 18.82
N LEU A 68 -7.15 -32.20 19.85
CA LEU A 68 -6.01 -31.28 19.84
C LEU A 68 -5.06 -31.55 18.64
N GLU A 69 -4.92 -32.82 18.26
CA GLU A 69 -4.15 -33.25 17.08
C GLU A 69 -4.75 -32.71 15.76
N THR A 70 -6.08 -32.67 15.64
CA THR A 70 -6.76 -32.13 14.46
C THR A 70 -6.62 -30.61 14.38
N LEU A 71 -6.75 -29.90 15.51
CA LEU A 71 -6.52 -28.46 15.58
C LEU A 71 -5.08 -28.09 15.22
N CYS A 72 -4.09 -28.85 15.70
CA CYS A 72 -2.69 -28.70 15.30
C CYS A 72 -2.50 -28.92 13.79
N SER A 73 -3.15 -29.94 13.21
CA SER A 73 -3.08 -30.22 11.77
C SER A 73 -3.69 -29.10 10.92
N ILE A 74 -4.83 -28.54 11.35
CA ILE A 74 -5.46 -27.37 10.70
C ILE A 74 -4.54 -26.14 10.80
N HIS A 75 -3.94 -25.90 11.97
CA HIS A 75 -2.99 -24.80 12.18
C HIS A 75 -1.78 -24.93 11.24
N GLN A 76 -1.20 -26.13 11.14
CA GLN A 76 -0.09 -26.44 10.24
C GLN A 76 -0.46 -26.24 8.76
N LEU A 77 -1.65 -26.69 8.35
CA LEU A 77 -2.15 -26.52 6.98
C LEU A 77 -2.44 -25.05 6.64
N LEU A 78 -2.82 -24.22 7.61
CA LEU A 78 -3.03 -22.80 7.38
C LEU A 78 -1.70 -22.01 7.35
N LEU A 79 -0.70 -22.41 8.15
CA LEU A 79 0.67 -21.89 8.05
C LEU A 79 1.27 -22.11 6.64
N PHE A 80 0.86 -23.17 5.94
CA PHE A 80 1.21 -23.43 4.53
C PHE A 80 0.86 -22.25 3.61
N PHE A 81 -0.31 -21.62 3.82
CA PHE A 81 -0.74 -20.48 3.00
C PHE A 81 -0.06 -19.17 3.41
N VAL A 82 0.31 -19.03 4.69
CA VAL A 82 1.01 -17.85 5.22
C VAL A 82 2.42 -17.74 4.62
N PHE A 83 3.14 -18.85 4.54
CA PHE A 83 4.54 -18.88 4.11
C PHE A 83 4.82 -18.22 2.74
N PRO A 84 4.11 -18.55 1.65
CA PRO A 84 4.33 -17.89 0.36
C PRO A 84 3.81 -16.44 0.33
N LEU A 85 2.79 -16.11 1.13
CA LEU A 85 2.20 -14.76 1.11
C LEU A 85 3.10 -13.71 1.75
N VAL A 86 3.91 -14.08 2.75
CA VAL A 86 4.79 -13.12 3.43
C VAL A 86 5.84 -12.52 2.48
N PRO A 87 6.63 -13.29 1.72
CA PRO A 87 7.59 -12.68 0.82
C PRO A 87 6.89 -11.87 -0.29
N ILE A 88 5.74 -12.31 -0.83
CA ILE A 88 4.98 -11.53 -1.83
C ILE A 88 4.62 -10.15 -1.26
N CYS A 89 4.14 -10.12 -0.02
CA CYS A 89 3.83 -8.90 0.71
C CYS A 89 5.07 -7.99 0.81
N ILE A 90 6.21 -8.55 1.26
CA ILE A 90 7.48 -7.81 1.37
C ILE A 90 7.91 -7.25 0.00
N TYR A 91 7.81 -8.03 -1.07
CA TYR A 91 8.19 -7.60 -2.41
C TYR A 91 7.40 -6.39 -2.88
N PHE A 92 6.08 -6.41 -2.73
CA PHE A 92 5.24 -5.28 -3.09
C PHE A 92 5.53 -4.04 -2.24
N PHE A 93 5.85 -4.22 -0.96
CA PHE A 93 6.30 -3.12 -0.11
C PHE A 93 7.62 -2.52 -0.60
N VAL A 94 8.64 -3.34 -0.89
CA VAL A 94 9.92 -2.87 -1.43
C VAL A 94 9.72 -2.17 -2.77
N LYS A 95 8.87 -2.70 -3.64
CA LYS A 95 8.56 -2.10 -4.95
C LYS A 95 7.84 -0.76 -4.82
N PHE A 96 6.88 -0.65 -3.89
CA PHE A 96 6.24 0.62 -3.56
C PHE A 96 7.28 1.65 -3.12
N ILE A 97 8.11 1.30 -2.15
CA ILE A 97 9.13 2.19 -1.60
C ILE A 97 10.13 2.64 -2.65
N THR A 98 10.66 1.71 -3.44
CA THR A 98 11.67 2.02 -4.48
C THR A 98 11.06 2.95 -5.53
N GLY A 99 9.83 2.68 -5.96
CA GLY A 99 9.10 3.61 -6.81
C GLY A 99 8.80 4.95 -6.15
N PHE A 100 8.53 4.99 -4.83
CA PHE A 100 8.34 6.24 -4.08
C PHE A 100 9.66 7.06 -4.01
N LEU A 101 10.81 6.40 -4.07
CA LEU A 101 12.14 7.00 -4.20
C LEU A 101 12.53 7.36 -5.65
N ASP A 102 11.64 7.19 -6.64
CA ASP A 102 11.92 7.29 -8.07
C ASP A 102 13.08 6.41 -8.53
N ARG A 103 13.16 5.19 -8.00
CA ARG A 103 14.17 4.21 -8.36
C ARG A 103 13.55 2.89 -8.75
N ASP A 104 14.22 2.21 -9.66
CA ASP A 104 13.95 0.81 -9.93
C ASP A 104 14.57 -0.11 -8.87
N LEU A 105 13.94 -1.26 -8.69
CA LEU A 105 14.51 -2.38 -7.94
C LEU A 105 15.83 -2.83 -8.59
N PRO A 106 16.96 -2.80 -7.85
CA PRO A 106 18.24 -3.27 -8.38
C PRO A 106 18.15 -4.70 -8.88
N GLY A 107 18.78 -5.01 -10.03
CA GLY A 107 18.78 -6.36 -10.59
C GLY A 107 19.34 -7.42 -9.64
N VAL A 108 20.35 -7.05 -8.84
CA VAL A 108 20.91 -7.89 -7.77
C VAL A 108 19.86 -8.25 -6.72
N PHE A 109 19.01 -7.31 -6.32
CA PHE A 109 17.91 -7.59 -5.40
C PHE A 109 16.90 -8.56 -6.01
N LYS A 110 16.51 -8.36 -7.28
CA LYS A 110 15.56 -9.28 -7.96
C LYS A 110 16.11 -10.72 -7.99
N LYS A 111 17.37 -10.90 -8.38
CA LYS A 111 18.04 -12.20 -8.39
C LYS A 111 18.14 -12.81 -6.99
N GLY A 112 18.58 -12.03 -6.01
CA GLY A 112 18.68 -12.47 -4.61
C GLY A 112 17.32 -12.84 -4.00
N TYR A 113 16.27 -12.09 -4.34
CA TYR A 113 14.90 -12.37 -3.91
C TYR A 113 14.34 -13.66 -4.54
N ILE A 114 14.63 -13.92 -5.83
CA ILE A 114 14.27 -15.18 -6.49
C ILE A 114 15.03 -16.36 -5.85
N LEU A 115 16.33 -16.21 -5.60
CA LEU A 115 17.13 -17.23 -4.93
C LEU A 115 16.61 -17.51 -3.51
N PHE A 116 16.28 -16.46 -2.76
CA PHE A 116 15.64 -16.57 -1.45
C PHE A 116 14.34 -17.38 -1.53
N TRP A 117 13.50 -17.12 -2.55
CA TRP A 117 12.30 -17.89 -2.82
C TRP A 117 12.57 -19.37 -3.11
N ALA A 118 13.57 -19.66 -3.94
CA ALA A 118 13.95 -21.04 -4.23
C ALA A 118 14.39 -21.77 -2.96
N ILE A 119 15.22 -21.14 -2.13
CA ILE A 119 15.67 -21.71 -0.84
C ILE A 119 14.50 -21.90 0.12
N MET A 120 13.60 -20.91 0.22
CA MET A 120 12.40 -20.99 1.05
C MET A 120 11.46 -22.10 0.59
N CYS A 121 11.20 -22.24 -0.71
CA CYS A 121 10.39 -23.34 -1.25
C CYS A 121 11.03 -24.72 -0.99
N LEU A 122 12.35 -24.84 -1.11
CA LEU A 122 13.08 -26.07 -0.80
C LEU A 122 13.01 -26.40 0.70
N GLY A 123 13.31 -25.42 1.56
CA GLY A 123 13.19 -25.56 3.02
C GLY A 123 11.77 -25.90 3.45
N PHE A 124 10.78 -25.32 2.80
CA PHE A 124 9.36 -25.62 3.00
C PHE A 124 8.98 -27.04 2.60
N ALA A 125 9.42 -27.52 1.43
CA ALA A 125 9.16 -28.89 0.98
C ALA A 125 9.80 -29.93 1.93
N MET A 126 11.02 -29.66 2.38
CA MET A 126 11.69 -30.49 3.40
C MET A 126 10.98 -30.42 4.75
N GLY A 127 10.52 -29.24 5.15
CA GLY A 127 9.75 -29.02 6.37
C GLY A 127 8.45 -29.82 6.40
N ILE A 128 7.69 -29.86 5.29
CA ILE A 128 6.45 -30.67 5.19
C ILE A 128 6.75 -32.16 5.38
N LYS A 129 7.77 -32.68 4.70
CA LYS A 129 8.16 -34.08 4.84
C LYS A 129 8.51 -34.43 6.29
N PHE A 130 9.29 -33.56 6.94
CA PHE A 130 9.67 -33.72 8.34
C PHE A 130 8.47 -33.60 9.30
N LEU A 131 7.52 -32.71 9.01
CA LEU A 131 6.28 -32.53 9.77
C LEU A 131 5.43 -33.81 9.79
N MET A 132 5.31 -34.45 8.63
CA MET A 132 4.57 -35.71 8.46
C MET A 132 5.24 -36.87 9.21
N GLU A 133 6.56 -36.81 9.39
CA GLU A 133 7.35 -37.87 10.03
C GLU A 133 7.44 -37.73 11.55
N THR A 134 7.57 -36.51 12.09
CA THR A 134 7.94 -36.32 13.51
C THR A 134 6.81 -35.92 14.46
N LYS A 135 5.71 -35.33 13.96
CA LYS A 135 4.59 -34.79 14.76
C LYS A 135 5.00 -33.84 15.93
N ASP A 136 6.24 -33.33 15.97
CA ASP A 136 6.73 -32.51 17.09
C ASP A 136 6.34 -31.03 16.96
N ALA A 137 5.36 -30.61 17.78
CA ALA A 137 4.85 -29.24 17.81
C ALA A 137 5.88 -28.20 18.27
N LYS A 138 6.90 -28.57 19.06
CA LYS A 138 7.90 -27.60 19.57
C LYS A 138 8.83 -27.10 18.47
N LEU A 139 9.31 -28.00 17.63
CA LEU A 139 10.22 -27.65 16.54
C LEU A 139 9.54 -26.70 15.54
N ILE A 140 8.25 -26.91 15.26
CA ILE A 140 7.44 -26.07 14.37
C ILE A 140 7.38 -24.63 14.88
N ASN A 141 7.12 -24.45 16.18
CA ASN A 141 7.07 -23.13 16.80
C ASN A 141 8.44 -22.42 16.77
N ILE A 142 9.54 -23.17 16.95
CA ILE A 142 10.90 -22.61 16.84
C ILE A 142 11.18 -22.14 15.40
N ILE A 143 10.86 -22.96 14.40
CA ILE A 143 11.05 -22.60 12.97
C ILE A 143 10.21 -21.36 12.63
N TYR A 144 8.95 -21.32 13.07
CA TYR A 144 8.07 -20.17 12.88
C TYR A 144 8.66 -18.90 13.53
N LEU A 145 9.13 -18.98 14.78
CA LEU A 145 9.74 -17.85 15.48
C LEU A 145 11.01 -17.36 14.76
N LEU A 146 11.89 -18.26 14.32
CA LEU A 146 13.09 -17.91 13.56
C LEU A 146 12.73 -17.23 12.23
N SER A 147 11.68 -17.70 11.56
CA SER A 147 11.19 -17.07 10.32
C SER A 147 10.67 -15.65 10.55
N LEU A 148 9.91 -15.42 11.64
CA LEU A 148 9.44 -14.10 12.04
C LEU A 148 10.60 -13.15 12.34
N VAL A 149 11.60 -13.60 13.10
CA VAL A 149 12.79 -12.81 13.41
C VAL A 149 13.55 -12.44 12.13
N ALA A 150 13.73 -13.38 11.21
CA ALA A 150 14.37 -13.11 9.92
C ALA A 150 13.58 -12.08 9.08
N ILE A 151 12.25 -12.15 9.06
CA ILE A 151 11.39 -11.15 8.39
C ILE A 151 11.57 -9.76 9.01
N ILE A 152 11.57 -9.66 10.34
CA ILE A 152 11.78 -8.40 11.05
C ILE A 152 13.13 -7.79 10.70
N ILE A 153 14.20 -8.60 10.68
CA ILE A 153 15.55 -8.17 10.27
C ILE A 153 15.54 -7.66 8.83
N ILE A 154 14.96 -8.40 7.88
CA ILE A 154 14.90 -8.02 6.47
C ILE A 154 14.15 -6.70 6.28
N LEU A 155 13.00 -6.52 6.95
CA LEU A 155 12.23 -5.29 6.91
C LEU A 155 13.03 -4.11 7.49
N THR A 156 13.75 -4.34 8.58
CA THR A 156 14.59 -3.33 9.23
C THR A 156 15.76 -2.91 8.33
N LEU A 157 16.45 -3.87 7.71
CA LEU A 157 17.53 -3.60 6.75
C LEU A 157 17.03 -2.87 5.50
N THR A 158 15.83 -3.23 5.03
CA THR A 158 15.16 -2.54 3.92
C THR A 158 14.89 -1.08 4.32
N PHE A 159 14.36 -0.86 5.53
CA PHE A 159 14.09 0.46 6.06
C PHE A 159 15.36 1.34 6.19
N ILE A 160 16.46 0.78 6.69
CA ILE A 160 17.75 1.45 6.76
C ILE A 160 18.24 1.88 5.37
N LYS A 161 18.13 0.99 4.37
CA LYS A 161 18.50 1.32 2.99
C LYS A 161 17.64 2.47 2.42
N ILE A 162 16.35 2.49 2.71
CA ILE A 162 15.46 3.59 2.31
C ILE A 162 15.97 4.92 2.85
N LEU A 163 16.25 4.98 4.16
CA LEU A 163 16.77 6.18 4.81
C LEU A 163 18.09 6.65 4.19
N PHE A 164 18.98 5.74 3.79
CA PHE A 164 20.22 6.09 3.10
C PHE A 164 19.96 6.65 1.70
N PHE A 165 19.11 6.01 0.90
CA PHE A 165 18.84 6.44 -0.48
C PHE A 165 18.00 7.71 -0.56
N THR A 166 17.13 8.00 0.42
CA THR A 166 16.39 9.28 0.46
C THR A 166 17.32 10.49 0.46
N ARG A 167 18.54 10.38 1.01
CA ARG A 167 19.52 11.47 1.03
C ARG A 167 19.96 11.91 -0.37
N LYS A 168 19.82 11.03 -1.37
CA LYS A 168 20.24 11.27 -2.76
C LYS A 168 19.13 11.87 -3.64
N LEU A 169 17.95 12.15 -3.09
CA LEU A 169 16.87 12.82 -3.81
C LEU A 169 17.14 14.32 -3.91
N ALA A 170 17.02 14.87 -5.12
CA ALA A 170 17.12 16.30 -5.35
C ALA A 170 15.90 17.07 -4.80
N ASP A 171 14.71 16.46 -4.87
CA ASP A 171 13.46 17.03 -4.37
C ASP A 171 13.40 16.96 -2.84
N LYS A 172 13.51 18.12 -2.18
CA LYS A 172 13.49 18.26 -0.72
C LYS A 172 12.12 17.96 -0.11
N ASP A 173 11.03 18.28 -0.80
CA ASP A 173 9.67 18.02 -0.31
C ASP A 173 9.40 16.52 -0.31
N LYS A 174 9.74 15.84 -1.41
CA LYS A 174 9.63 14.39 -1.52
C LYS A 174 10.57 13.66 -0.55
N GLN A 175 11.79 14.16 -0.37
CA GLN A 175 12.72 13.62 0.64
C GLN A 175 12.12 13.70 2.05
N LYS A 176 11.58 14.86 2.45
CA LYS A 176 10.92 15.03 3.75
C LYS A 176 9.75 14.06 3.87
N ALA A 177 8.96 13.91 2.81
CA ALA A 177 7.80 13.05 2.80
C ALA A 177 8.13 11.58 3.02
N ILE A 178 9.14 11.05 2.33
CA ILE A 178 9.54 9.65 2.47
C ILE A 178 10.09 9.40 3.89
N LYS A 179 10.86 10.33 4.45
CA LYS A 179 11.35 10.23 5.83
C LYS A 179 10.19 10.20 6.83
N THR A 180 9.25 11.13 6.72
CA THR A 180 8.07 11.18 7.61
C THR A 180 7.19 9.95 7.47
N PHE A 181 6.89 9.51 6.24
CA PHE A 181 6.18 8.26 5.99
C PHE A 181 6.89 7.09 6.67
N GLY A 182 8.22 7.01 6.54
CA GLY A 182 9.03 5.98 7.16
C GLY A 182 8.93 6.01 8.68
N PHE A 183 9.09 7.18 9.32
CA PHE A 183 9.00 7.29 10.78
C PHE A 183 7.62 6.89 11.32
N ILE A 184 6.54 7.29 10.65
CA ILE A 184 5.18 6.87 11.02
C ILE A 184 5.08 5.34 10.94
N TYR A 185 5.54 4.75 9.84
CA TYR A 185 5.50 3.30 9.65
C TYR A 185 6.32 2.56 10.71
N LEU A 186 7.53 3.02 11.02
CA LEU A 186 8.39 2.45 12.05
C LEU A 186 7.74 2.53 13.43
N PHE A 187 7.16 3.68 13.78
CA PHE A 187 6.43 3.84 15.03
C PHE A 187 5.27 2.84 15.15
N CYS A 188 4.42 2.74 14.12
CA CYS A 188 3.32 1.78 14.10
C CYS A 188 3.81 0.34 14.23
N PHE A 189 4.93 0.00 13.58
CA PHE A 189 5.55 -1.31 13.67
C PHE A 189 6.09 -1.61 15.07
N VAL A 190 6.76 -0.65 15.72
CA VAL A 190 7.24 -0.79 17.10
C VAL A 190 6.06 -0.99 18.05
N CYS A 191 4.98 -0.21 17.93
CA CYS A 191 3.77 -0.40 18.74
C CYS A 191 3.18 -1.81 18.59
N TYR A 192 3.15 -2.32 17.35
CA TYR A 192 2.71 -3.70 17.10
C TYR A 192 3.64 -4.72 17.74
N VAL A 193 4.97 -4.59 17.60
CA VAL A 193 5.95 -5.51 18.22
C VAL A 193 5.86 -5.47 19.75
N VAL A 194 5.74 -4.30 20.36
CA VAL A 194 5.53 -4.17 21.81
C VAL A 194 4.26 -4.89 22.23
N THR A 195 3.17 -4.74 21.47
CA THR A 195 1.92 -5.46 21.76
C THR A 195 2.12 -6.97 21.69
N LEU A 196 2.87 -7.46 20.69
CA LEU A 196 3.23 -8.88 20.62
C LEU A 196 4.03 -9.34 21.83
N ILE A 197 4.92 -8.53 22.39
CA ILE A 197 5.74 -8.93 23.55
C ILE A 197 4.89 -8.99 24.83
N TYR A 198 4.01 -8.02 25.05
CA TYR A 198 3.27 -7.90 26.32
C TYR A 198 1.94 -8.66 26.36
N PHE A 199 1.32 -8.93 25.20
CA PHE A 199 0.00 -9.55 25.11
C PHE A 199 0.02 -10.91 24.39
N SER A 200 1.19 -11.53 24.23
CA SER A 200 1.37 -12.85 23.61
C SER A 200 0.95 -13.99 24.53
N ASP A 201 -0.35 -14.10 24.80
CA ASP A 201 -0.93 -15.41 25.08
C ASP A 201 -1.13 -16.14 23.74
N PRO A 202 -0.40 -17.24 23.47
CA PRO A 202 -0.45 -17.97 22.20
C PRO A 202 -1.85 -18.49 21.83
N TYR A 203 -2.77 -18.60 22.80
CA TYR A 203 -4.05 -19.26 22.62
C TYR A 203 -5.27 -18.33 22.68
N SER A 204 -5.11 -17.10 23.19
CA SER A 204 -6.25 -16.17 23.32
C SER A 204 -6.21 -14.96 22.38
N GLY A 205 -5.08 -14.73 21.69
CA GLY A 205 -4.92 -13.76 20.59
C GLY A 205 -5.71 -12.48 20.82
N SER A 206 -5.18 -11.58 21.65
CA SER A 206 -5.94 -10.43 22.12
C SER A 206 -6.57 -9.63 20.96
N PHE A 207 -7.77 -9.10 21.17
CA PHE A 207 -8.40 -8.20 20.20
C PHE A 207 -7.45 -7.04 19.83
N LEU A 208 -6.72 -6.51 20.81
CA LEU A 208 -5.77 -5.42 20.63
C LEU A 208 -4.67 -5.75 19.61
N GLU A 209 -4.11 -6.96 19.65
CA GLU A 209 -3.11 -7.42 18.69
C GLU A 209 -3.66 -7.40 17.26
N HIS A 210 -4.85 -7.98 17.05
CA HIS A 210 -5.48 -8.02 15.74
C HIS A 210 -5.88 -6.63 15.27
N PHE A 211 -6.42 -5.80 16.16
CA PHE A 211 -6.79 -4.43 15.85
C PHE A 211 -5.57 -3.61 15.41
N LEU A 212 -4.44 -3.73 16.11
CA LEU A 212 -3.20 -3.06 15.75
C LEU A 212 -2.62 -3.60 14.44
N LEU A 213 -2.70 -4.91 14.19
CA LEU A 213 -2.31 -5.50 12.91
C LEU A 213 -3.08 -4.86 11.75
N PHE A 214 -4.42 -4.83 11.81
CA PHE A 214 -5.23 -4.26 10.73
C PHE A 214 -5.13 -2.73 10.62
N SER A 215 -4.88 -2.02 11.72
CA SER A 215 -4.76 -0.56 11.74
C SER A 215 -3.35 -0.04 11.48
N LEU A 216 -2.31 -0.88 11.51
CA LEU A 216 -0.89 -0.50 11.34
C LEU A 216 -0.65 0.38 10.11
N ASN A 217 -1.31 0.05 9.00
CA ASN A 217 -1.13 0.75 7.73
C ASN A 217 -1.97 2.01 7.58
N LEU A 218 -2.90 2.27 8.51
CA LEU A 218 -3.84 3.39 8.41
C LEU A 218 -3.14 4.75 8.56
N PRO A 219 -2.28 5.01 9.58
CA PRO A 219 -1.58 6.28 9.70
C PRO A 219 -0.61 6.58 8.54
N PRO A 220 0.27 5.64 8.09
CA PRO A 220 1.11 5.86 6.92
C PRO A 220 0.30 6.17 5.65
N LEU A 221 -0.84 5.49 5.45
CA LEU A 221 -1.70 5.69 4.29
C LEU A 221 -2.39 7.06 4.29
N PHE A 222 -2.89 7.52 5.44
CA PHE A 222 -3.45 8.88 5.56
C PHE A 222 -2.40 9.95 5.32
N TYR A 223 -1.20 9.78 5.87
CA TYR A 223 -0.08 10.66 5.62
C TYR A 223 0.26 10.73 4.12
N LEU A 224 0.43 9.56 3.48
CA LEU A 224 0.75 9.46 2.06
C LEU A 224 -0.33 10.15 1.22
N LYS A 225 -1.62 9.93 1.52
CA LYS A 225 -2.73 10.59 0.83
C LYS A 225 -2.63 12.11 0.91
N GLY A 226 -2.33 12.66 2.09
CA GLY A 226 -2.17 14.10 2.30
C GLY A 226 -0.97 14.66 1.54
N PHE A 227 0.18 13.96 1.59
CA PHE A 227 1.37 14.32 0.82
C PHE A 227 1.08 14.31 -0.69
N LEU A 228 0.52 13.23 -1.24
CA LEU A 228 0.25 13.14 -2.67
C LEU A 228 -0.71 14.23 -3.14
N LYS A 229 -1.71 14.57 -2.31
CA LYS A 229 -2.65 15.66 -2.60
C LYS A 229 -1.88 16.96 -2.81
N LYS A 230 -1.04 17.33 -1.84
CA LYS A 230 -0.20 18.54 -1.91
C LYS A 230 0.78 18.47 -3.09
N TYR A 231 1.57 17.41 -3.16
CA TYR A 231 2.68 17.23 -4.10
C TYR A 231 2.24 17.20 -5.57
N TYR A 232 1.10 16.60 -5.89
CA TYR A 232 0.61 16.51 -7.28
C TYR A 232 -0.40 17.60 -7.66
N LEU A 233 -0.97 18.33 -6.70
CA LEU A 233 -1.88 19.45 -7.01
C LEU A 233 -1.17 20.81 -7.02
N ASP A 234 -0.15 20.99 -6.19
CA ASP A 234 0.44 22.31 -5.93
C ASP A 234 1.79 22.51 -6.65
N HIS A 235 2.33 21.49 -7.30
CA HIS A 235 3.54 21.61 -8.13
C HIS A 235 3.16 21.74 -9.62
N PRO A 236 3.70 22.73 -10.35
CA PRO A 236 3.54 22.82 -11.80
C PRO A 236 4.08 21.53 -12.44
N VAL A 237 3.35 21.00 -13.42
CA VAL A 237 3.78 19.78 -14.11
C VAL A 237 5.04 20.11 -14.93
N GLN A 238 6.22 19.76 -14.43
CA GLN A 238 7.41 19.68 -15.27
C GLN A 238 7.27 18.44 -16.16
N MET A 239 7.02 18.64 -17.44
CA MET A 239 7.11 17.59 -18.46
C MET A 239 8.36 17.80 -19.32
N ASP A 240 9.01 16.70 -19.70
CA ASP A 240 10.05 16.72 -20.74
C ASP A 240 9.50 17.12 -22.12
N LYS A 241 8.17 17.03 -22.32
CA LYS A 241 7.47 17.43 -23.55
C LYS A 241 6.13 18.10 -23.25
N GLU A 242 5.88 19.23 -23.89
CA GLU A 242 4.57 19.90 -23.92
C GLU A 242 3.47 18.93 -24.39
N PRO A 243 2.28 18.91 -23.75
CA PRO A 243 1.14 18.18 -24.27
C PRO A 243 0.76 18.66 -25.67
N ASN A 244 0.34 17.74 -26.55
CA ASN A 244 -0.27 18.11 -27.83
C ASN A 244 -1.70 18.62 -27.57
N TRP A 245 -1.80 19.91 -27.25
CA TRP A 245 -3.06 20.57 -26.91
C TRP A 245 -4.06 20.50 -28.05
N GLU A 246 -3.60 20.64 -29.28
CA GLU A 246 -4.42 20.66 -30.49
C GLU A 246 -5.16 19.33 -30.68
N SER A 247 -4.45 18.20 -30.52
CA SER A 247 -5.06 16.87 -30.61
C SER A 247 -6.07 16.63 -29.49
N ILE A 248 -5.80 17.12 -28.28
CA ILE A 248 -6.72 16.99 -27.14
C ILE A 248 -7.96 17.84 -27.37
N PHE A 249 -7.79 19.09 -27.81
CA PHE A 249 -8.90 20.01 -28.03
C PHE A 249 -9.83 19.52 -29.13
N SER A 250 -9.27 18.95 -30.20
CA SER A 250 -10.04 18.32 -31.28
C SER A 250 -10.83 17.10 -30.78
N GLU A 251 -10.17 16.17 -30.08
CA GLU A 251 -10.79 14.92 -29.61
C GLU A 251 -11.97 15.19 -28.65
N TYR A 252 -11.84 16.16 -27.76
CA TYR A 252 -12.85 16.46 -26.73
C TYR A 252 -13.74 17.68 -27.04
N LYS A 253 -13.62 18.26 -28.23
CA LYS A 253 -14.39 19.45 -28.66
C LYS A 253 -14.30 20.59 -27.61
N ILE A 254 -13.07 20.91 -27.24
CA ILE A 254 -12.74 21.97 -26.28
C ILE A 254 -12.83 23.32 -26.99
N SER A 255 -13.52 24.29 -26.38
CA SER A 255 -13.58 25.66 -26.90
C SER A 255 -12.27 26.42 -26.62
N ASN A 256 -12.04 27.53 -27.32
CA ASN A 256 -10.84 28.34 -27.10
C ASN A 256 -10.66 28.74 -25.63
N ARG A 257 -11.75 29.20 -24.99
CA ARG A 257 -11.72 29.62 -23.59
C ARG A 257 -11.50 28.45 -22.63
N GLU A 258 -12.08 27.29 -22.91
CA GLU A 258 -11.80 26.08 -22.12
C GLU A 258 -10.33 25.65 -22.30
N GLY A 259 -9.76 25.81 -23.48
CA GLY A 259 -8.36 25.51 -23.78
C GLY A 259 -7.39 26.40 -22.99
N GLU A 260 -7.64 27.70 -22.92
CA GLU A 260 -6.87 28.62 -22.05
C GLU A 260 -6.87 28.16 -20.59
N ILE A 261 -8.05 27.85 -20.06
CA ILE A 261 -8.21 27.39 -18.68
C ILE A 261 -7.53 26.03 -18.47
N MET A 262 -7.60 25.12 -19.44
CA MET A 262 -6.91 23.82 -19.39
C MET A 262 -5.39 23.98 -19.30
N ARG A 263 -4.80 24.90 -20.09
CA ARG A 263 -3.35 25.16 -20.04
C ARG A 263 -2.93 25.69 -18.67
N LEU A 264 -3.66 26.66 -18.11
CA LEU A 264 -3.36 27.21 -16.77
C LEU A 264 -3.58 26.18 -15.66
N LEU A 265 -4.65 25.38 -15.76
CA LEU A 265 -4.89 24.26 -14.85
C LEU A 265 -3.74 23.25 -14.89
N PHE A 266 -3.22 22.98 -16.08
CA PHE A 266 -2.11 22.05 -16.25
C PHE A 266 -0.78 22.62 -15.74
N ALA A 267 -0.58 23.93 -15.87
CA ALA A 267 0.53 24.67 -15.31
C ALA A 267 0.50 24.82 -13.77
N GLY A 268 -0.48 24.24 -13.07
CA GLY A 268 -0.54 24.28 -11.61
C GLY A 268 -1.19 25.54 -11.01
N LYS A 269 -1.70 26.47 -11.83
CA LYS A 269 -2.35 27.72 -11.38
C LYS A 269 -3.58 27.49 -10.51
N SER A 270 -3.73 28.22 -9.41
CA SER A 270 -4.95 28.15 -8.59
C SER A 270 -6.17 28.70 -9.35
N ASN A 271 -7.39 28.39 -8.92
CA ASN A 271 -8.59 28.99 -9.53
C ASN A 271 -8.60 30.51 -9.41
N LYS A 272 -7.96 31.06 -8.37
CA LYS A 272 -7.82 32.50 -8.17
C LYS A 272 -6.80 33.08 -9.15
N ASP A 273 -5.68 32.40 -9.34
CA ASP A 273 -4.66 32.79 -10.33
C ASP A 273 -5.26 32.80 -11.74
N ILE A 274 -6.09 31.81 -12.08
CA ILE A 274 -6.79 31.75 -13.38
C ILE A 274 -7.80 32.89 -13.53
N GLU A 275 -8.50 33.26 -12.45
CA GLU A 275 -9.40 34.41 -12.43
C GLU A 275 -8.65 35.71 -12.71
N GLU A 276 -7.51 35.91 -12.04
CA GLU A 276 -6.65 37.09 -12.19
C GLU A 276 -6.03 37.14 -13.60
N GLU A 277 -5.51 36.01 -14.10
CA GLU A 277 -4.79 35.91 -15.37
C GLU A 277 -5.73 36.03 -16.59
N LEU A 278 -6.97 35.55 -16.47
CA LEU A 278 -7.94 35.59 -17.55
C LEU A 278 -9.02 36.67 -17.39
N PHE A 279 -8.94 37.50 -16.35
CA PHE A 279 -9.87 38.58 -16.02
C PHE A 279 -11.35 38.11 -15.98
N ILE A 280 -11.62 36.97 -15.33
CA ILE A 280 -12.98 36.43 -15.16
C ILE A 280 -13.24 36.01 -13.73
N SER A 281 -14.48 36.12 -13.26
CA SER A 281 -14.81 35.79 -11.88
C SER A 281 -14.50 34.33 -11.52
N ILE A 282 -14.13 34.07 -10.27
CA ILE A 282 -13.86 32.72 -9.75
C ILE A 282 -15.03 31.75 -9.98
N LYS A 283 -16.27 32.26 -10.00
CA LYS A 283 -17.48 31.48 -10.31
C LYS A 283 -17.47 31.03 -11.78
N THR A 284 -17.09 31.91 -12.69
CA THR A 284 -16.94 31.61 -14.12
C THR A 284 -15.82 30.60 -14.35
N VAL A 285 -14.68 30.76 -13.66
CA VAL A 285 -13.59 29.76 -13.66
C VAL A 285 -14.11 28.39 -13.23
N LYS A 286 -14.80 28.30 -12.08
CA LYS A 286 -15.36 27.03 -11.59
C LYS A 286 -16.35 26.40 -12.58
N ASN A 287 -17.19 27.20 -13.23
CA ASN A 287 -18.13 26.71 -14.24
C ASN A 287 -17.40 26.13 -15.46
N HIS A 288 -16.41 26.83 -15.99
CA HIS A 288 -15.59 26.31 -17.09
C HIS A 288 -14.87 25.01 -16.70
N ILE A 289 -14.26 24.96 -15.52
CA ILE A 289 -13.59 23.75 -15.02
C ILE A 289 -14.58 22.58 -14.91
N PHE A 290 -15.80 22.83 -14.45
CA PHE A 290 -16.85 21.82 -14.39
C PHE A 290 -17.20 21.27 -15.78
N HIS A 291 -17.39 22.14 -16.77
CA HIS A 291 -17.68 21.71 -18.15
C HIS A 291 -16.50 20.97 -18.80
N ILE A 292 -15.27 21.45 -18.58
CA ILE A 292 -14.03 20.76 -18.99
C ILE A 292 -14.00 19.35 -18.41
N TYR A 293 -14.25 19.20 -17.10
CA TYR A 293 -14.25 17.90 -16.45
C TYR A 293 -15.33 16.96 -16.96
N GLN A 294 -16.53 17.48 -17.28
CA GLN A 294 -17.56 16.69 -17.93
C GLN A 294 -17.14 16.20 -19.32
N LYS A 295 -16.60 17.08 -20.17
CA LYS A 295 -16.13 16.72 -21.52
C LYS A 295 -15.03 15.66 -21.48
N LEU A 296 -14.08 15.81 -20.55
CA LEU A 296 -12.96 14.89 -20.37
C LEU A 296 -13.30 13.63 -19.56
N LYS A 297 -14.53 13.53 -19.02
CA LYS A 297 -14.98 12.44 -18.13
C LYS A 297 -14.06 12.24 -16.91
N VAL A 298 -13.56 13.34 -16.34
CA VAL A 298 -12.72 13.36 -15.13
C VAL A 298 -13.48 13.99 -13.97
N LYS A 299 -13.11 13.66 -12.73
CA LYS A 299 -13.81 14.14 -11.53
C LYS A 299 -13.06 15.22 -10.76
N ASN A 300 -11.78 15.41 -11.04
CA ASN A 300 -10.94 16.35 -10.31
C ASN A 300 -9.69 16.73 -11.11
N ARG A 301 -8.99 17.76 -10.63
CA ARG A 301 -7.77 18.31 -11.24
C ARG A 301 -6.67 17.27 -11.45
N ILE A 302 -6.56 16.31 -10.55
CA ILE A 302 -5.53 15.25 -10.64
C ILE A 302 -5.85 14.32 -11.81
N GLN A 303 -7.10 13.89 -11.93
CA GLN A 303 -7.54 13.08 -13.07
C GLN A 303 -7.41 13.84 -14.39
N PHE A 304 -7.70 15.14 -14.39
CA PHE A 304 -7.45 16.03 -15.53
C PHE A 304 -5.96 16.00 -15.93
N ILE A 305 -5.05 16.34 -15.02
CA ILE A 305 -3.60 16.35 -15.29
C ILE A 305 -3.13 14.99 -15.81
N ASN A 306 -3.59 13.90 -15.21
CA ASN A 306 -3.21 12.55 -15.61
C ASN A 306 -3.77 12.13 -16.97
N LEU A 307 -4.95 12.62 -17.35
CA LEU A 307 -5.49 12.38 -18.68
C LEU A 307 -4.63 13.07 -19.73
N ILE A 308 -4.30 14.35 -19.51
CA ILE A 308 -3.45 15.14 -20.42
C ILE A 308 -2.07 14.48 -20.58
N ARG A 309 -1.45 14.03 -19.49
CA ARG A 309 -0.13 13.35 -19.51
C ARG A 309 -0.10 12.06 -20.33
N ASN A 310 -1.16 11.29 -20.27
CA ASN A 310 -1.23 9.96 -20.91
C ASN A 310 -2.02 9.98 -22.22
N PHE A 311 -2.36 11.16 -22.73
CA PHE A 311 -3.14 11.27 -23.94
C PHE A 311 -2.30 10.75 -25.12
N PRO A 312 -2.69 9.62 -25.75
CA PRO A 312 -1.96 9.12 -26.90
C PRO A 312 -2.19 10.10 -28.04
N GLY A 313 -1.19 10.91 -28.36
CA GLY A 313 -1.22 11.71 -29.58
C GLY A 313 -1.49 10.76 -30.74
N LYS A 314 -2.55 11.01 -31.52
CA LYS A 314 -2.75 10.29 -32.79
C LYS A 314 -1.48 10.53 -33.62
N ARG A 315 -0.79 9.42 -33.95
CA ARG A 315 0.36 9.44 -34.85
C ARG A 315 -0.09 9.79 -36.25
#